data_AF-A0A0A0QQL4-F1
#
_entry.id   AF-A0A0A0QQL4-F1
#
_cell.length_a   1.000
_cell.length_b   1.000
_cell.length_c   1.000
_cell.angle_alpha   90.00
_cell.angle_beta   90.00
_cell.angle_gamma   90.00
#
_symmetry.space_group_name_H-M   'P 1'
#
loop_
_entity.id
_entity.type
_entity.pdbx_description
1 polymer ?
#
loop_
_entity_poly.entity_id
_entity_poly.type
_entity_poly.pdbx_seq_one_letter_code
_entity_poly.pdbx_strand_id
1 'polypeptide(L)'
;MLPRIILENLQRIDPDAQFTGNLPKAQSSAGQTYFVKSGSPSESEQYLGEARSLEAIGTAAPGLAPAMIAYGNGEDGTPFFVSEYKDMAPLSSGASDLLAKRLATELHQYESHEGFGFEVPTFCGATRQRNGWYTTWEQCYSNLIGNLLDGLPRREYSALVTKGEKIRE
;
A
#
# COMPACT_ATOMS: atom_id res chain seq x y z
N MET A 1 24.06 1.36 2.26
CA MET A 1 24.07 2.67 1.57
C MET A 1 22.70 2.85 0.91
N LEU A 2 22.22 4.08 0.74
CA LEU A 2 20.98 4.34 -0.01
C LEU A 2 21.18 4.07 -1.51
N PRO A 3 20.24 3.38 -2.20
CA PRO A 3 20.27 3.21 -3.64
C PRO A 3 20.22 4.56 -4.35
N ARG A 4 20.87 4.62 -5.53
CA ARG A 4 20.92 5.82 -6.35
C ARG A 4 19.54 6.40 -6.65
N ILE A 5 18.58 5.56 -7.03
CA ILE A 5 17.20 6.00 -7.31
C ILE A 5 16.51 6.64 -6.10
N ILE A 6 16.82 6.19 -4.89
CA ILE A 6 16.28 6.79 -3.66
C ILE A 6 16.93 8.13 -3.39
N LEU A 7 18.26 8.22 -3.51
CA LEU A 7 18.99 9.48 -3.34
C LEU A 7 18.54 10.54 -4.34
N GLU A 8 18.40 10.19 -5.62
CA GLU A 8 17.94 11.12 -6.66
C GLU A 8 16.53 11.66 -6.36
N ASN A 9 15.61 10.81 -5.91
CA ASN A 9 14.26 11.25 -5.58
C ASN A 9 14.17 12.02 -4.26
N LEU A 10 14.99 11.68 -3.26
CA LEU A 10 15.13 12.48 -2.04
C LEU A 10 15.70 13.87 -2.34
N GLN A 11 16.70 13.97 -3.23
CA GLN A 11 17.25 15.27 -3.67
C GLN A 11 16.22 16.12 -4.43
N ARG A 12 15.26 15.50 -5.14
CA ARG A 12 14.14 16.25 -5.75
C ARG A 12 13.17 16.81 -4.70
N ILE A 13 12.99 16.10 -3.59
CA ILE A 13 12.12 16.52 -2.47
C ILE A 13 12.75 17.67 -1.69
N ASP A 14 14.05 17.57 -1.40
CA ASP A 14 14.80 18.61 -0.67
C ASP A 14 16.18 18.79 -1.33
N PRO A 15 16.30 19.72 -2.31
CA PRO A 15 17.50 19.92 -3.13
C PRO A 15 18.73 20.42 -2.39
N ASP A 16 18.57 21.02 -1.21
CA ASP A 16 19.68 21.58 -0.44
C ASP A 16 20.15 20.63 0.68
N ALA A 17 19.37 19.58 0.97
CA ALA A 17 19.74 18.58 1.97
C ALA A 17 20.76 17.56 1.46
N GLN A 18 21.53 17.04 2.40
CA GLN A 18 22.32 15.82 2.25
C GLN A 18 21.58 14.66 2.90
N PHE A 19 21.65 13.48 2.28
CA PHE A 19 20.93 12.30 2.76
C PHE A 19 21.87 11.17 3.16
N THR A 20 21.58 10.56 4.30
CA THR A 20 22.31 9.41 4.85
C THR A 20 21.35 8.31 5.29
N GLY A 21 21.88 7.11 5.51
CA GLY A 21 21.11 5.97 6.00
C GLY A 21 21.14 4.76 5.05
N ASN A 22 20.21 3.85 5.28
CA ASN A 22 20.03 2.59 4.57
C ASN A 22 18.55 2.25 4.55
N LEU A 23 18.06 1.45 3.60
CA LEU A 23 16.67 1.03 3.66
C LEU A 23 16.36 0.31 4.99
N PRO A 24 15.17 0.55 5.57
CA PRO A 24 14.09 1.37 5.02
C PRO A 24 14.07 2.83 5.53
N LYS A 25 15.19 3.37 6.04
CA LYS A 25 15.26 4.68 6.70
C LYS A 25 16.32 5.60 6.08
N ALA A 26 15.90 6.77 5.59
CA ALA A 26 16.78 7.84 5.15
C ALA A 26 16.65 9.07 6.06
N GLN A 27 17.75 9.76 6.33
CA GLN A 27 17.80 10.97 7.15
C GLN A 27 18.40 12.12 6.34
N SER A 28 17.69 13.25 6.33
CA SER A 28 18.15 14.52 5.76
C SER A 28 19.01 15.29 6.77
N SER A 29 19.99 16.05 6.27
CA SER A 29 20.76 17.02 7.06
C SER A 29 19.91 18.15 7.65
N ALA A 30 18.70 18.37 7.14
CA ALA A 30 17.71 19.29 7.70
C ALA A 30 16.91 18.69 8.88
N GLY A 31 17.20 17.45 9.28
CA GLY A 31 16.59 16.79 10.44
C GLY A 31 15.35 15.94 10.11
N GLN A 32 14.86 15.96 8.87
CA GLN A 32 13.73 15.14 8.45
C GLN A 32 14.15 13.67 8.26
N THR A 33 13.30 12.74 8.70
CA THR A 33 13.45 11.31 8.44
C THR A 33 12.38 10.82 7.49
N TYR A 34 12.77 9.95 6.57
CA TYR A 34 11.93 9.35 5.54
C TYR A 34 11.95 7.83 5.65
N PHE A 35 10.81 7.21 5.40
CA PHE A 35 10.73 5.77 5.18
C PHE A 35 10.82 5.52 3.67
N VAL A 36 11.77 4.67 3.26
CA VAL A 36 12.12 4.46 1.85
C VAL A 36 12.12 2.99 1.47
N LYS A 37 11.58 2.65 0.30
CA LYS A 37 11.66 1.32 -0.30
C LYS A 37 12.17 1.39 -1.73
N SER A 38 12.85 0.33 -2.15
CA SER A 38 13.24 0.08 -3.54
C SER A 38 13.23 -1.42 -3.77
N GLY A 39 12.76 -1.84 -4.94
CA GLY A 39 12.59 -3.25 -5.30
C GLY A 39 13.10 -3.55 -6.69
N SER A 40 12.68 -4.70 -7.21
CA SER A 40 12.89 -5.12 -8.59
C SER A 40 11.77 -4.60 -9.51
N PRO A 41 12.00 -4.51 -10.83
CA PRO A 41 10.96 -4.08 -11.78
C PRO A 41 9.66 -4.89 -11.70
N SER A 42 9.71 -6.17 -11.32
CA SER A 42 8.53 -7.01 -11.12
C SER A 42 7.63 -6.58 -9.96
N GLU A 43 8.12 -5.75 -9.04
CA GLU A 43 7.36 -5.27 -7.88
C GLU A 43 6.70 -3.91 -8.13
N SER A 44 6.85 -3.33 -9.33
CA SER A 44 6.37 -1.98 -9.65
C SER A 44 4.89 -1.75 -9.36
N GLU A 45 4.06 -2.73 -9.71
CA GLU A 45 2.62 -2.65 -9.48
C GLU A 45 2.26 -2.74 -7.98
N GLN A 46 3.04 -3.50 -7.21
CA GLN A 46 2.88 -3.56 -5.76
C GLN A 46 3.18 -2.22 -5.09
N TYR A 47 4.23 -1.52 -5.57
CA TYR A 47 4.60 -0.20 -5.08
C TYR A 47 3.54 0.85 -5.44
N LEU A 48 3.01 0.80 -6.67
CA LEU A 48 1.88 1.64 -7.08
C LEU A 48 0.65 1.39 -6.21
N GLY A 49 0.25 0.12 -6.03
CA GLY A 49 -0.90 -0.24 -5.21
C GLY A 49 -0.76 0.23 -3.77
N GLU A 50 0.41 0.06 -3.16
CA GLU A 50 0.69 0.55 -1.80
C GLU A 50 0.64 2.09 -1.72
N ALA A 51 1.23 2.80 -2.67
CA ALA A 51 1.22 4.26 -2.69
C ALA A 51 -0.19 4.83 -2.81
N ARG A 52 -0.99 4.33 -3.76
CA ARG A 52 -2.39 4.74 -3.93
C ARG A 52 -3.24 4.39 -2.71
N SER A 53 -2.94 3.27 -2.03
CA SER A 53 -3.59 2.92 -0.76
C SER A 53 -3.28 3.92 0.35
N LEU A 54 -2.03 4.37 0.50
CA LEU A 54 -1.68 5.41 1.47
C LEU A 54 -2.32 6.76 1.15
N GLU A 55 -2.39 7.15 -0.12
CA GLU A 55 -3.09 8.37 -0.54
C GLU A 55 -4.59 8.32 -0.18
N ALA A 56 -5.24 7.17 -0.44
CA ALA A 56 -6.65 6.97 -0.10
C ALA A 56 -6.88 7.00 1.42
N ILE A 57 -6.04 6.32 2.21
CA ILE A 57 -6.13 6.36 3.68
C ILE A 57 -5.87 7.78 4.19
N GLY A 58 -4.90 8.50 3.62
CA GLY A 58 -4.60 9.89 3.98
C GLY A 58 -5.75 10.86 3.67
N THR A 59 -6.50 10.60 2.59
CA THR A 59 -7.70 11.36 2.24
C THR A 59 -8.84 11.09 3.22
N ALA A 60 -9.08 9.82 3.57
CA ALA A 60 -10.17 9.40 4.46
C ALA A 60 -9.91 9.74 5.93
N ALA A 61 -8.67 9.55 6.41
CA ALA A 61 -8.26 9.73 7.80
C ALA A 61 -6.86 10.34 7.89
N PRO A 62 -6.71 11.68 7.70
CA PRO A 62 -5.42 12.35 7.67
C PRO A 62 -4.52 12.03 8.86
N GLY A 63 -3.29 11.61 8.60
CA GLY A 63 -2.30 11.28 9.63
C GLY A 63 -2.53 9.97 10.38
N LEU A 64 -3.53 9.15 10.00
CA LEU A 64 -3.70 7.79 10.53
C LEU A 64 -2.62 6.84 10.02
N ALA A 65 -2.23 6.98 8.75
CA ALA A 65 -1.13 6.26 8.11
C ALA A 65 0.02 7.22 7.75
N PRO A 66 1.22 6.71 7.40
CA PRO A 66 2.29 7.53 6.83
C PRO A 66 1.82 8.33 5.62
N ALA A 67 2.14 9.63 5.58
CA ALA A 67 1.89 10.42 4.39
C ALA A 67 2.75 9.91 3.21
N MET A 68 2.12 9.71 2.06
CA MET A 68 2.83 9.40 0.82
C MET A 68 3.53 10.68 0.33
N ILE A 69 4.83 10.61 0.01
CA ILE A 69 5.61 11.78 -0.42
C ILE A 69 5.99 11.67 -1.90
N ALA A 70 6.58 10.54 -2.31
CA ALA A 70 6.91 10.27 -3.70
C ALA A 70 6.99 8.77 -3.96
N TYR A 71 6.59 8.35 -5.16
CA TYR A 71 6.75 6.98 -5.63
C TYR A 71 6.85 6.98 -7.16
N GLY A 72 7.36 5.88 -7.72
CA GLY A 72 7.43 5.73 -9.16
C GLY A 72 8.49 4.72 -9.58
N ASN A 73 8.94 4.83 -10.83
CA ASN A 73 9.89 3.92 -11.44
C ASN A 73 11.07 4.70 -12.04
N GLY A 74 12.26 4.12 -11.95
CA GLY A 74 13.42 4.57 -12.72
C GLY A 74 13.32 4.17 -14.19
N GLU A 75 14.25 4.65 -15.00
CA GLU A 75 14.33 4.32 -16.44
C GLU A 75 14.53 2.80 -16.69
N ASP A 76 15.20 2.12 -15.75
CA ASP A 76 15.41 0.67 -15.75
C ASP A 76 14.19 -0.12 -15.22
N GLY A 77 13.10 0.56 -14.87
CA GLY A 77 11.90 -0.02 -14.28
C GLY A 77 11.99 -0.25 -12.78
N THR A 78 13.13 0.03 -12.13
CA THR A 78 13.29 -0.15 -10.68
C THR A 78 12.30 0.74 -9.93
N PRO A 79 11.40 0.18 -9.09
CA PRO A 79 10.47 0.99 -8.34
C PRO A 79 11.14 1.65 -7.13
N PHE A 80 10.64 2.81 -6.77
CA PHE A 80 11.01 3.53 -5.55
C PHE A 80 9.75 4.03 -4.82
N PHE A 81 9.89 4.20 -3.51
CA PHE A 81 8.83 4.67 -2.63
C PHE A 81 9.45 5.47 -1.49
N VAL A 82 8.90 6.65 -1.22
CA VAL A 82 9.33 7.58 -0.17
C VAL A 82 8.09 8.07 0.56
N SER A 83 7.97 7.75 1.84
CA SER A 83 6.85 8.18 2.69
C SER A 83 7.37 8.82 3.98
N GLU A 84 6.46 9.43 4.73
CA GLU A 84 6.70 9.86 6.09
C GLU A 84 7.27 8.71 6.94
N TYR A 85 8.35 8.98 7.67
CA TYR A 85 8.82 8.04 8.68
C TYR A 85 8.01 8.24 9.97
N LYS A 86 7.27 7.20 10.40
CA LYS A 86 6.62 7.19 11.71
C LYS A 86 7.59 6.62 12.75
N ASP A 87 7.96 7.43 13.73
CA ASP A 87 8.69 6.95 14.91
C ASP A 87 7.71 6.27 15.87
N MET A 88 7.69 4.94 15.84
CA MET A 88 6.68 4.15 16.53
C MET A 88 7.07 3.87 17.99
N ALA A 89 6.07 3.89 18.86
CA ALA A 89 6.19 3.50 20.26
C ALA A 89 5.22 2.34 20.57
N PRO A 90 5.43 1.60 21.67
CA PRO A 90 4.47 0.60 22.13
C PRO A 90 3.06 1.17 22.26
N LEU A 91 2.06 0.39 21.86
CA LEU A 91 0.65 0.80 21.91
C LEU A 91 0.20 0.96 23.37
N SER A 92 -0.20 2.18 23.74
CA SER A 92 -0.86 2.44 25.02
C SER A 92 -2.38 2.24 24.91
N SER A 93 -3.06 2.08 26.05
CA SER A 93 -4.54 1.98 26.07
C SER A 93 -5.20 3.21 25.44
N GLY A 94 -4.77 4.41 25.81
CA GLY A 94 -5.30 5.65 25.23
C GLY A 94 -5.04 5.77 23.73
N ALA A 95 -3.88 5.31 23.24
CA ALA A 95 -3.60 5.27 21.80
C ALA A 95 -4.48 4.23 21.08
N SER A 96 -4.77 3.09 21.72
CA SER A 96 -5.68 2.07 21.20
C SER A 96 -7.11 2.59 21.09
N ASP A 97 -7.62 3.28 22.12
CA ASP A 97 -8.96 3.87 22.10
C ASP A 97 -9.09 4.94 21.02
N LEU A 98 -8.05 5.78 20.87
CA LEU A 98 -7.99 6.76 19.80
C LEU A 98 -7.97 6.08 18.42
N LEU A 99 -7.12 5.07 18.23
CA LEU A 99 -7.05 4.32 16.96
C LEU A 99 -8.42 3.72 16.60
N ALA A 100 -9.08 3.05 17.54
CA ALA A 100 -10.40 2.45 17.32
C ALA A 100 -11.45 3.50 16.92
N LYS A 101 -11.48 4.64 17.62
CA LYS A 101 -12.37 5.75 17.29
C LYS A 101 -12.10 6.28 15.89
N ARG A 102 -10.83 6.49 15.51
CA ARG A 102 -10.47 7.04 14.19
C ARG A 102 -10.78 6.06 13.06
N LEU A 103 -10.52 4.77 13.25
CA LEU A 103 -10.92 3.73 12.28
C LEU A 103 -12.43 3.75 12.05
N ALA A 104 -13.22 3.81 13.13
CA ALA A 104 -14.67 3.75 13.05
C ALA A 104 -15.32 5.04 12.54
N THR A 105 -14.78 6.22 12.86
CA THR A 105 -15.45 7.52 12.60
C THR A 105 -14.82 8.34 11.48
N GLU A 106 -13.60 8.02 11.05
CA GLU A 106 -12.92 8.67 9.93
C GLU A 106 -12.77 7.67 8.78
N LEU A 107 -11.94 6.63 8.95
CA LEU A 107 -11.55 5.76 7.84
C LEU A 107 -12.73 4.96 7.26
N HIS A 108 -13.49 4.25 8.09
CA HIS A 108 -14.60 3.41 7.63
C HIS A 108 -15.89 4.18 7.32
N GLN A 109 -16.01 5.44 7.75
CA GLN A 109 -17.16 6.30 7.39
C GLN A 109 -16.94 7.03 6.08
N TYR A 110 -15.71 7.10 5.58
CA TYR A 110 -15.43 7.66 4.28
C TYR A 110 -15.97 6.75 3.17
N GLU A 111 -16.83 7.30 2.31
CA GLU A 111 -17.43 6.57 1.21
C GLU A 111 -16.75 6.92 -0.13
N SER A 112 -16.48 5.89 -0.93
CA SER A 112 -16.06 6.07 -2.33
C SER A 112 -17.26 6.43 -3.20
N HIS A 113 -17.07 7.35 -4.14
CA HIS A 113 -18.08 7.67 -5.16
C HIS A 113 -18.12 6.65 -6.31
N GLU A 114 -17.13 5.75 -6.40
CA GLU A 114 -16.99 4.77 -7.48
C GLU A 114 -17.64 3.41 -7.15
N GLY A 115 -18.11 3.22 -5.91
CA GLY A 115 -18.64 1.95 -5.41
C GLY A 115 -17.60 1.10 -4.67
N PHE A 116 -17.76 -0.22 -4.71
CA PHE A 116 -16.89 -1.16 -4.01
C PHE A 116 -15.65 -1.50 -4.84
N GLY A 117 -14.48 -1.53 -4.20
CA GLY A 117 -13.23 -1.97 -4.81
C GLY A 117 -12.15 -0.89 -4.78
N PHE A 118 -11.33 -0.84 -5.82
CA PHE A 118 -10.20 0.10 -5.92
C PHE A 118 -9.77 0.29 -7.37
N GLU A 119 -9.25 1.49 -7.70
CA GLU A 119 -8.87 1.87 -9.07
C GLU A 119 -7.67 1.11 -9.63
N VAL A 120 -6.77 0.64 -8.76
CA VAL A 120 -5.55 -0.08 -9.14
C VAL A 120 -5.46 -1.43 -8.43
N PRO A 121 -4.70 -2.39 -8.99
CA PRO A 121 -4.36 -3.62 -8.30
C PRO A 121 -3.66 -3.35 -6.97
N THR A 122 -4.04 -4.08 -5.93
CA THR A 122 -3.39 -4.07 -4.61
C THR A 122 -2.82 -5.45 -4.30
N PHE A 123 -2.11 -5.57 -3.18
CA PHE A 123 -1.43 -6.81 -2.82
C PHE A 123 -1.65 -7.14 -1.34
N CYS A 124 -2.03 -8.38 -1.07
CA CYS A 124 -2.03 -8.96 0.27
C CYS A 124 -0.81 -9.89 0.39
N GLY A 125 0.31 -9.35 0.87
CA GLY A 125 1.60 -10.02 0.75
C GLY A 125 2.00 -10.19 -0.72
N ALA A 126 2.36 -11.41 -1.14
CA ALA A 126 2.69 -11.71 -2.53
C ALA A 126 1.46 -11.90 -3.44
N THR A 127 0.25 -11.91 -2.88
CA THR A 127 -0.98 -12.18 -3.63
C THR A 127 -1.54 -10.91 -4.24
N ARG A 128 -1.45 -10.80 -5.57
CA ARG A 128 -2.05 -9.72 -6.35
C ARG A 128 -3.58 -9.80 -6.33
N GLN A 129 -4.22 -8.70 -5.93
CA GLN A 129 -5.66 -8.48 -6.02
C GLN A 129 -5.90 -7.55 -7.22
N ARG A 130 -6.60 -8.03 -8.27
CA ARG A 130 -6.80 -7.25 -9.51
C ARG A 130 -7.55 -5.95 -9.24
N ASN A 131 -8.47 -5.94 -8.27
CA ASN A 131 -9.43 -4.88 -8.02
C ASN A 131 -10.15 -4.42 -9.31
N GLY A 132 -10.81 -3.26 -9.23
CA GLY A 132 -11.86 -2.79 -10.13
C GLY A 132 -12.99 -2.19 -9.30
N TRP A 133 -13.92 -1.50 -9.96
CA TRP A 133 -15.09 -0.92 -9.32
C TRP A 133 -16.33 -1.75 -9.56
N TYR A 134 -17.12 -1.96 -8.51
CA TYR A 134 -18.31 -2.80 -8.50
C TYR A 134 -19.47 -2.08 -7.84
N THR A 135 -20.67 -2.25 -8.40
CA THR A 135 -21.88 -1.59 -7.91
C THR A 135 -22.44 -2.23 -6.63
N THR A 136 -22.13 -3.51 -6.37
CA THR A 136 -22.57 -4.19 -5.16
C THR A 136 -21.41 -4.88 -4.45
N TRP A 137 -21.56 -5.06 -3.14
CA TRP A 137 -20.55 -5.72 -2.31
C TRP A 137 -20.35 -7.18 -2.72
N GLU A 138 -21.43 -7.90 -3.05
CA GLU A 138 -21.40 -9.31 -3.46
C GLU A 138 -20.57 -9.49 -4.74
N GLN A 139 -20.72 -8.58 -5.71
CA GLN A 139 -19.92 -8.57 -6.93
C GLN A 139 -18.44 -8.36 -6.61
N CYS A 140 -18.12 -7.36 -5.79
CA CYS A 140 -16.74 -7.08 -5.37
C CYS A 140 -16.12 -8.28 -4.66
N TYR A 141 -16.81 -8.81 -3.65
CA TYR A 141 -16.32 -9.89 -2.82
C TYR A 141 -16.18 -11.21 -3.60
N SER A 142 -17.14 -11.55 -4.46
CA SER A 142 -17.05 -12.70 -5.37
C SER A 142 -15.85 -12.58 -6.32
N ASN A 143 -15.54 -11.37 -6.80
CA ASN A 143 -14.34 -11.14 -7.61
C ASN A 143 -13.05 -11.34 -6.79
N LEU A 144 -12.97 -10.82 -5.56
CA LEU A 144 -11.82 -11.04 -4.68
C LEU A 144 -11.57 -12.52 -4.41
N ILE A 145 -12.62 -13.31 -4.14
CA ILE A 145 -12.50 -14.77 -4.00
C ILE A 145 -12.01 -15.40 -5.31
N GLY A 146 -12.64 -15.05 -6.45
CA GLY A 146 -12.23 -15.58 -7.76
C GLY A 146 -10.75 -15.32 -8.08
N ASN A 147 -10.25 -14.14 -7.73
CA ASN A 147 -8.84 -13.79 -7.88
C ASN A 147 -7.91 -14.73 -7.08
N LEU A 148 -8.29 -15.06 -5.84
CA LEU A 148 -7.54 -16.02 -5.02
C LEU A 148 -7.56 -17.42 -5.64
N LEU A 149 -8.72 -17.88 -6.12
CA LEU A 149 -8.86 -19.21 -6.71
C LEU A 149 -8.07 -19.36 -8.00
N ASP A 150 -8.05 -18.33 -8.84
CA ASP A 150 -7.26 -18.30 -10.08
C ASP A 150 -5.75 -18.45 -9.84
N GLY A 151 -5.27 -17.96 -8.70
CA GLY A 151 -3.86 -18.06 -8.30
C GLY A 151 -3.44 -19.44 -7.82
N LEU A 152 -4.38 -20.37 -7.57
CA LEU A 152 -4.08 -21.70 -7.04
C LEU A 152 -3.86 -22.73 -8.17
N PRO A 153 -2.76 -23.51 -8.12
CA PRO A 153 -2.56 -24.62 -9.06
C PRO A 153 -3.69 -25.64 -8.98
N ARG A 154 -4.57 -25.67 -9.99
CA ARG A 154 -5.79 -26.52 -9.99
C ARG A 154 -5.50 -28.01 -9.82
N ARG A 155 -4.33 -28.49 -10.25
CA ARG A 155 -3.91 -29.90 -10.06
C ARG A 155 -3.72 -30.26 -8.60
N GLU A 156 -3.23 -29.33 -7.79
CA GLU A 156 -2.90 -29.55 -6.38
C GLU A 156 -4.08 -29.18 -5.45
N TYR A 157 -4.87 -28.18 -5.84
CA TYR A 157 -5.91 -27.60 -4.98
C TYR A 157 -7.34 -27.78 -5.53
N SER A 158 -7.58 -28.79 -6.39
CA SER A 158 -8.86 -28.99 -7.09
C SER A 158 -10.10 -28.97 -6.18
N ALA A 159 -10.02 -29.63 -5.02
CA ALA A 159 -11.12 -29.68 -4.05
C ALA A 159 -11.38 -28.31 -3.40
N LEU A 160 -10.33 -27.54 -3.11
CA LEU A 160 -10.45 -26.19 -2.55
C LEU A 160 -11.02 -25.22 -3.59
N VAL A 161 -10.52 -25.27 -4.83
CA VAL A 161 -11.03 -24.45 -5.93
C VAL A 161 -12.51 -24.76 -6.16
N THR A 162 -12.89 -26.04 -6.24
CA THR A 162 -14.30 -26.43 -6.42
C THR A 162 -15.20 -25.92 -5.29
N LYS A 163 -14.74 -25.97 -4.04
CA LYS A 163 -15.49 -25.42 -2.90
C LYS A 163 -15.59 -23.89 -2.96
N GLY A 164 -14.51 -23.22 -3.35
CA GLY A 164 -14.47 -21.77 -3.49
C GLY A 164 -15.43 -21.27 -4.56
N GLU A 165 -15.50 -21.94 -5.71
CA GLU A 165 -16.43 -21.56 -6.79
C GLU A 165 -17.90 -21.67 -6.34
N LYS A 166 -18.25 -22.69 -5.54
CA LYS A 166 -19.60 -22.83 -4.98
C LYS A 166 -19.99 -21.74 -3.98
N ILE A 167 -19.02 -21.08 -3.34
CA ILE A 167 -19.28 -19.96 -2.42
C ILE A 167 -19.56 -18.66 -3.20
N ARG A 168 -19.12 -18.59 -4.46
CA ARG A 168 -19.27 -17.42 -5.33
C ARG A 168 -20.59 -17.38 -6.10
N GLU A 169 -21.29 -18.52 -6.17
CA GLU A 169 -22.65 -18.69 -6.71
C GLU A 169 -23.72 -18.21 -5.72
#